data_AF-A0AAW0SSV1-F1
#
_entry.id   AF-A0AAW0SSV1-F1
#
_cell.length_a   1.000
_cell.length_b   1.000
_cell.length_c   1.000
_cell.angle_alpha   90.00
_cell.angle_beta   90.00
_cell.angle_gamma   90.00
#
_symmetry.space_group_name_H-M   'P 1'
#
loop_
_entity.id
_entity.type
_entity.pdbx_description
1 polymer ?
#
loop_
_entity_poly.entity_id
_entity_poly.type
_entity_poly.pdbx_seq_one_letter_code
_entity_poly.pdbx_strand_id
1 'polypeptide(L)'
;MTSHITGVGVRSSSSSSSRTSLVSSPFSSLRRGDTGLSSGGGSGGGGGNQFRASRWWLDKALANKHAATRSSPSVPPATMSNMDYTYNRNDSLRTLDNILAHIGNTPLVKVNNIPKSFGLKCDVYAKCEFFNAGGSVKDRIALRMVEDAEKKGLITPGVSVLIEPTSGNTGIGLALCGAVKGYRCIIVMPEKMSNEKVDVLRALGAEIVRTPTSASWDSPESHISVAKRLEKEIPGAIILDQYKNSGNPMAHYEGTAEEILQQTGGNIDMLVAGAGTGGTITGIARKLKERIPDCKIVGVDPEGSILAVPEDLNKSDVTTYEVEGIGYDFIPNVLDRDVVDVWLKSNDKESLTMARRMIREEGLLCGGSCGAAMQAAMTAAAELEAGQCCVVILPDSVRNYMTKHLSDKWMMERDFIKEEEDTKNKHWWSNMKVSTLHLPAPLTVLPSISCQDAIAIMQREGYDQLPVVDQEGMIQGVVTLGSLMAKILSAKIEGSSPVQQSLYSQFRKIKLDTTLGKLSRILDRDHFALVVHTQRLYMDDSVVEKEVCIGIITQIDLLTYITKHQRDQKETTEKE
;
A
#
# COMPACT_ATOMS: atom_id res chain seq x y z
N MET A 1 42.95 -52.63 24.98
CA MET A 1 41.61 -53.11 25.42
C MET A 1 40.62 -52.56 24.40
N THR A 2 40.31 -53.28 23.31
CA THR A 2 39.08 -54.09 23.13
C THR A 2 37.81 -53.31 23.50
N SER A 3 36.76 -53.16 22.71
CA SER A 3 36.35 -53.59 21.37
C SER A 3 34.89 -53.12 21.23
N HIS A 4 34.44 -52.62 20.08
CA HIS A 4 33.33 -53.21 19.31
C HIS A 4 32.85 -52.30 18.18
N ILE A 5 33.05 -52.86 16.98
CA ILE A 5 32.36 -52.59 15.72
C ILE A 5 31.11 -53.47 15.68
N THR A 6 30.02 -52.96 15.08
CA THR A 6 29.03 -53.63 14.17
C THR A 6 27.93 -52.61 13.90
N GLY A 7 27.33 -52.43 12.72
CA GLY A 7 27.35 -53.14 11.46
C GLY A 7 26.14 -52.66 10.64
N VAL A 8 26.33 -52.46 9.34
CA VAL A 8 25.36 -51.97 8.36
C VAL A 8 24.25 -52.98 8.10
N GLY A 9 23.03 -52.50 7.82
CA GLY A 9 21.93 -53.32 7.32
C GLY A 9 20.93 -52.52 6.46
N VAL A 10 21.18 -52.44 5.16
CA VAL A 10 20.23 -52.01 4.13
C VAL A 10 19.29 -53.18 3.83
N ARG A 11 17.97 -52.95 3.86
CA ARG A 11 16.98 -53.78 3.13
C ARG A 11 15.88 -52.91 2.52
N SER A 12 15.67 -53.18 1.25
CA SER A 12 14.62 -52.70 0.36
C SER A 12 13.31 -53.47 0.59
N SER A 13 12.17 -52.79 0.44
CA SER A 13 10.91 -53.42 0.02
C SER A 13 9.96 -52.41 -0.64
N SER A 14 9.74 -52.70 -1.91
CA SER A 14 8.73 -52.28 -2.89
C SER A 14 7.31 -51.87 -2.42
N SER A 15 6.81 -50.83 -3.11
CA SER A 15 5.48 -50.63 -3.70
C SER A 15 4.19 -50.93 -2.90
N SER A 16 3.37 -49.90 -2.71
CA SER A 16 1.95 -50.00 -3.05
C SER A 16 1.40 -48.62 -3.45
N SER A 17 0.77 -48.61 -4.61
CA SER A 17 0.07 -47.51 -5.24
C SER A 17 -1.32 -47.36 -4.61
N SER A 18 -1.66 -46.18 -4.10
CA SER A 18 -3.03 -45.83 -3.75
C SER A 18 -3.57 -44.83 -4.77
N ARG A 19 -4.52 -45.33 -5.57
CA ARG A 19 -5.39 -44.57 -6.45
C ARG A 19 -6.28 -43.68 -5.58
N THR A 20 -6.22 -42.37 -5.77
CA THR A 20 -7.25 -41.45 -5.30
C THR A 20 -8.28 -41.25 -6.42
N SER A 21 -9.45 -41.82 -6.20
CA SER A 21 -10.63 -41.70 -7.05
C SER A 21 -11.20 -40.28 -6.98
N LEU A 22 -11.28 -39.64 -8.14
CA LEU A 22 -12.14 -38.49 -8.41
C LEU A 22 -13.59 -38.85 -8.11
N VAL A 23 -14.19 -38.19 -7.12
CA VAL A 23 -15.64 -38.21 -6.90
C VAL A 23 -16.21 -36.97 -7.56
N SER A 24 -16.81 -37.18 -8.73
CA SER A 24 -17.67 -36.22 -9.41
C SER A 24 -19.06 -36.23 -8.76
N SER A 25 -19.53 -35.07 -8.32
CA SER A 25 -20.93 -34.86 -7.91
C SER A 25 -21.76 -34.38 -9.11
N PRO A 26 -22.91 -35.00 -9.42
CA PRO A 26 -23.79 -34.53 -10.49
C PRO A 26 -24.81 -33.52 -9.91
N PHE A 27 -24.81 -32.29 -10.43
CA PHE A 27 -25.94 -31.39 -10.30
C PHE A 27 -26.65 -31.29 -11.65
N SER A 28 -27.71 -32.09 -11.79
CA SER A 28 -28.69 -31.98 -12.86
C SER A 28 -29.86 -31.11 -12.40
N SER A 29 -30.21 -30.15 -13.25
CA SER A 29 -31.59 -29.72 -13.56
C SER A 29 -32.51 -29.32 -12.40
N LEU A 30 -32.72 -28.01 -12.25
CA LEU A 30 -33.98 -27.49 -11.71
C LEU A 30 -34.51 -26.37 -12.61
N ARG A 31 -35.82 -26.47 -12.82
CA ARG A 31 -36.62 -25.86 -13.88
C ARG A 31 -36.75 -24.35 -13.68
N ARG A 32 -36.73 -23.62 -14.81
CA ARG A 32 -37.32 -22.29 -14.93
C ARG A 32 -38.83 -22.41 -14.70
N GLY A 33 -39.33 -21.71 -13.70
CA GLY A 33 -40.74 -21.39 -13.55
C GLY A 33 -40.98 -19.99 -14.12
N ASP A 34 -41.79 -19.94 -15.17
CA ASP A 34 -42.44 -18.73 -15.66
C ASP A 34 -43.36 -18.15 -14.59
N THR A 35 -43.25 -16.84 -14.34
CA THR A 35 -44.40 -15.99 -14.03
C THR A 35 -44.20 -14.64 -14.70
N GLY A 36 -44.96 -14.41 -15.77
CA GLY A 36 -45.16 -13.09 -16.36
C GLY A 36 -46.18 -12.25 -15.59
N LEU A 37 -46.48 -11.09 -16.19
CA LEU A 37 -47.38 -10.00 -15.80
C LEU A 37 -46.68 -8.91 -14.96
N SER A 38 -46.78 -7.61 -15.25
CA SER A 38 -47.53 -6.90 -16.28
C SER A 38 -47.03 -5.46 -16.32
N SER A 39 -46.93 -4.91 -17.53
CA SER A 39 -46.77 -3.49 -17.83
C SER A 39 -48.00 -2.68 -17.39
N GLY A 40 -47.77 -1.55 -16.71
CA GLY A 40 -48.78 -0.53 -16.44
C GLY A 40 -48.11 0.82 -16.22
N GLY A 41 -48.21 1.69 -17.21
CA GLY A 41 -47.68 3.05 -17.16
C GLY A 41 -48.51 3.96 -16.25
N GLY A 42 -47.83 4.95 -15.66
CA GLY A 42 -48.44 6.04 -14.91
C GLY A 42 -47.45 7.20 -14.81
N SER A 43 -47.73 8.25 -15.56
CA SER A 43 -47.05 9.55 -15.55
C SER A 43 -47.31 10.31 -14.24
N GLY A 44 -46.32 11.06 -13.75
CA GLY A 44 -46.51 11.95 -12.60
C GLY A 44 -45.24 12.67 -12.13
N GLY A 45 -45.08 13.90 -12.61
CA GLY A 45 -44.37 15.06 -12.06
C GLY A 45 -43.38 14.95 -10.88
N GLY A 46 -42.19 15.51 -11.12
CA GLY A 46 -41.61 16.61 -10.33
C GLY A 46 -41.13 16.33 -8.90
N GLY A 47 -39.83 16.53 -8.67
CA GLY A 47 -39.30 16.81 -7.32
C GLY A 47 -37.87 16.30 -7.11
N GLY A 48 -36.89 17.20 -7.23
CA GLY A 48 -35.54 16.94 -6.76
C GLY A 48 -35.55 16.70 -5.24
N ASN A 49 -34.87 15.65 -4.79
CA ASN A 49 -34.69 15.37 -3.38
C ASN A 49 -33.21 15.18 -3.07
N GLN A 50 -32.60 16.25 -2.54
CA GLN A 50 -31.41 16.18 -1.70
C GLN A 50 -31.70 15.28 -0.50
N PHE A 51 -30.97 14.17 -0.39
CA PHE A 51 -31.02 13.32 0.80
C PHE A 51 -30.38 14.06 1.98
N ARG A 52 -31.21 14.55 2.90
CA ARG A 52 -30.82 14.99 4.24
C ARG A 52 -30.41 13.77 5.06
N ALA A 53 -29.11 13.65 5.35
CA ALA A 53 -28.61 12.76 6.39
C ALA A 53 -29.13 13.21 7.78
N SER A 54 -29.61 12.25 8.55
CA SER A 54 -30.29 12.40 9.83
C SER A 54 -29.40 12.99 10.94
N ARG A 55 -29.85 14.12 11.50
CA ARG A 55 -29.20 15.00 12.49
C ARG A 55 -29.25 14.49 13.94
N TRP A 56 -29.50 13.21 14.17
CA TRP A 56 -29.87 12.67 15.49
C TRP A 56 -28.69 12.52 16.48
N TRP A 57 -27.44 12.65 16.01
CA TRP A 57 -26.23 12.51 16.85
C TRP A 57 -25.69 13.83 17.42
N LEU A 58 -26.12 14.99 16.89
CA LEU A 58 -25.69 16.32 17.36
C LEU A 58 -26.36 16.75 18.69
N ASP A 59 -27.58 16.27 18.97
CA ASP A 59 -28.39 16.81 20.07
C ASP A 59 -27.99 16.31 21.46
N LYS A 60 -27.23 15.20 21.58
CA LYS A 60 -26.70 14.74 22.88
C LYS A 60 -25.43 15.47 23.33
N ALA A 61 -24.71 16.12 22.42
CA ALA A 61 -23.50 16.89 22.75
C ALA A 61 -23.80 18.38 23.09
N LEU A 62 -25.00 18.88 22.75
CA LEU A 62 -25.40 20.27 22.98
C LEU A 62 -26.29 20.47 24.22
N ALA A 63 -26.71 19.40 24.89
CA ALA A 63 -27.59 19.48 26.07
C ALA A 63 -26.90 19.92 27.38
N ASN A 64 -25.61 20.24 27.38
CA ASN A 64 -24.87 20.72 28.56
C ASN A 64 -24.44 22.19 28.49
N LYS A 65 -25.03 23.00 27.59
CA LYS A 65 -24.68 24.43 27.42
C LYS A 65 -25.54 25.44 28.18
N HIS A 66 -26.45 25.00 29.06
CA HIS A 66 -27.27 25.93 29.86
C HIS A 66 -27.39 25.53 31.34
N ALA A 67 -26.29 25.58 32.09
CA ALA A 67 -26.31 25.98 33.49
C ALA A 67 -24.87 26.22 34.01
N ALA A 68 -24.46 27.49 34.13
CA ALA A 68 -23.50 27.95 35.15
C ALA A 68 -23.22 29.45 34.96
N THR A 69 -24.05 30.26 35.61
CA THR A 69 -23.76 31.67 35.88
C THR A 69 -22.68 31.81 36.95
N ARG A 70 -21.86 32.86 36.81
CA ARG A 70 -20.75 33.31 37.65
C ARG A 70 -20.97 33.19 39.17
N SER A 71 -19.99 32.60 39.85
CA SER A 71 -19.42 33.09 41.11
C SER A 71 -18.07 32.43 41.37
N SER A 72 -17.01 33.22 41.40
CA SER A 72 -15.64 32.82 41.73
C SER A 72 -15.48 32.56 43.24
N PRO A 73 -14.73 31.52 43.62
CA PRO A 73 -13.96 31.55 44.85
C PRO A 73 -12.45 31.44 44.54
N SER A 74 -11.70 32.31 45.20
CA SER A 74 -10.24 32.37 45.24
C SER A 74 -9.61 31.03 45.64
N VAL A 75 -8.72 30.51 44.79
CA VAL A 75 -7.90 29.32 45.08
C VAL A 75 -6.68 29.75 45.92
N PRO A 76 -6.42 29.13 47.09
CA PRO A 76 -5.21 29.41 47.86
C PRO A 76 -4.00 28.70 47.21
N PRO A 77 -2.77 29.20 47.41
CA PRO A 77 -1.60 28.64 46.74
C PRO A 77 -1.29 27.25 47.31
N ALA A 78 -1.41 26.22 46.49
CA ALA A 78 -1.00 24.88 46.85
C ALA A 78 0.53 24.81 46.86
N THR A 79 1.10 24.72 48.05
CA THR A 79 2.49 24.34 48.30
C THR A 79 2.78 23.00 47.63
N MET A 80 3.80 22.97 46.77
CA MET A 80 4.37 21.75 46.21
C MET A 80 4.84 20.83 47.34
N SER A 81 4.09 19.78 47.63
CA SER A 81 4.63 18.60 48.31
C SER A 81 5.13 17.65 47.22
N ASN A 82 6.42 17.35 47.25
CA ASN A 82 7.09 16.32 46.44
C ASN A 82 6.23 15.05 46.38
N MET A 83 5.54 14.82 45.25
CA MET A 83 5.13 13.48 44.89
C MET A 83 6.35 12.81 44.27
N ASP A 84 6.96 11.91 45.03
CA ASP A 84 7.92 10.95 44.53
C ASP A 84 7.29 10.19 43.35
N TYR A 85 7.75 10.48 42.14
CA TYR A 85 7.46 9.69 40.94
C TYR A 85 8.16 8.34 41.04
N THR A 86 7.62 7.42 41.84
CA THR A 86 7.98 6.01 41.71
C THR A 86 7.26 5.46 40.49
N TYR A 87 7.99 5.34 39.38
CA TYR A 87 7.60 4.52 38.24
C TYR A 87 7.34 3.09 38.75
N ASN A 88 6.07 2.74 38.96
CA ASN A 88 5.70 1.43 39.45
C ASN A 88 5.79 0.45 38.28
N ARG A 89 6.95 -0.22 38.13
CA ARG A 89 7.22 -1.25 37.10
C ARG A 89 6.15 -2.36 37.04
N ASN A 90 5.28 -2.47 38.04
CA ASN A 90 4.32 -3.56 38.18
C ASN A 90 3.05 -3.42 37.33
N ASP A 91 2.66 -2.24 36.84
CA ASP A 91 1.47 -2.16 35.97
C ASP A 91 1.73 -2.74 34.56
N SER A 92 2.99 -2.76 34.13
CA SER A 92 3.47 -3.41 32.90
C SER A 92 3.81 -4.90 33.05
N LEU A 93 3.68 -5.50 34.24
CA LEU A 93 4.06 -6.89 34.52
C LEU A 93 2.85 -7.85 34.64
N ARG A 94 1.69 -7.46 34.11
CA ARG A 94 0.49 -8.31 34.12
C ARG A 94 0.51 -9.28 32.94
N THR A 95 0.14 -10.54 33.22
CA THR A 95 -0.13 -11.53 32.18
C THR A 95 -1.30 -11.05 31.32
N LEU A 96 -1.14 -11.09 30.00
CA LEU A 96 -2.21 -10.78 29.04
C LEU A 96 -3.04 -12.03 28.78
N ASP A 97 -4.37 -11.92 28.80
CA ASP A 97 -5.28 -13.05 28.53
C ASP A 97 -5.09 -13.61 27.11
N ASN A 98 -4.79 -12.74 26.16
CA ASN A 98 -4.39 -13.09 24.81
C ASN A 98 -3.68 -11.90 24.14
N ILE A 99 -3.18 -12.11 22.92
CA ILE A 99 -2.39 -11.12 22.18
C ILE A 99 -3.16 -9.85 21.78
N LEU A 100 -4.51 -9.89 21.72
CA LEU A 100 -5.33 -8.71 21.41
C LEU A 100 -5.27 -7.68 22.54
N ALA A 101 -5.01 -8.10 23.78
CA ALA A 101 -4.79 -7.18 24.90
C ALA A 101 -3.47 -6.40 24.80
N HIS A 102 -2.59 -6.74 23.84
CA HIS A 102 -1.40 -5.96 23.48
C HIS A 102 -1.66 -4.90 22.39
N ILE A 103 -2.92 -4.62 22.07
CA ILE A 103 -3.32 -3.54 21.17
C ILE A 103 -3.56 -2.29 22.01
N GLY A 104 -2.90 -1.19 21.66
CA GLY A 104 -2.92 0.06 22.39
C GLY A 104 -1.72 0.26 23.32
N ASN A 105 -1.77 1.32 24.12
CA ASN A 105 -0.67 1.74 25.01
C ASN A 105 0.68 1.86 24.29
N THR A 106 0.65 2.37 23.05
CA THR A 106 1.83 2.45 22.19
C THR A 106 2.77 3.54 22.68
N PRO A 107 4.09 3.39 22.51
CA PRO A 107 5.04 4.36 23.03
C PRO A 107 4.97 5.69 22.28
N LEU A 108 5.17 6.78 23.03
CA LEU A 108 5.43 8.12 22.50
C LEU A 108 6.93 8.40 22.65
N VAL A 109 7.66 8.50 21.54
CA VAL A 109 9.12 8.52 21.51
C VAL A 109 9.61 9.86 20.99
N LYS A 110 10.51 10.54 21.72
CA LYS A 110 11.12 11.80 21.26
C LYS A 110 12.01 11.56 20.03
N VAL A 111 11.83 12.37 18.99
CA VAL A 111 12.64 12.35 17.76
C VAL A 111 13.78 13.36 17.93
N ASN A 112 15.03 12.93 17.83
CA ASN A 112 16.15 13.72 18.33
C ASN A 112 17.03 14.34 17.23
N ASN A 113 17.31 13.60 16.16
CA ASN A 113 18.29 13.95 15.15
C ASN A 113 17.62 14.60 13.93
N ILE A 114 16.49 14.08 13.48
CA ILE A 114 15.78 14.57 12.30
C ILE A 114 15.32 16.03 12.51
N PRO A 115 14.56 16.40 13.57
CA PRO A 115 14.15 17.79 13.79
C PRO A 115 15.31 18.79 13.81
N LYS A 116 16.44 18.41 14.43
CA LYS A 116 17.66 19.25 14.48
C LYS A 116 18.24 19.49 13.08
N SER A 117 18.22 18.47 12.22
CA SER A 117 18.69 18.61 10.84
C SER A 117 17.84 19.57 9.99
N PHE A 118 16.59 19.82 10.39
CA PHE A 118 15.70 20.82 9.80
C PHE A 118 15.70 22.16 10.55
N GLY A 119 16.50 22.30 11.60
CA GLY A 119 16.58 23.53 12.40
C GLY A 119 15.34 23.80 13.27
N LEU A 120 14.53 22.78 13.56
CA LEU A 120 13.36 22.93 14.42
C LEU A 120 13.75 23.22 15.87
N LYS A 121 12.99 24.10 16.53
CA LYS A 121 13.18 24.49 17.93
C LYS A 121 12.25 23.76 18.90
N CYS A 122 11.08 23.35 18.42
CA CYS A 122 10.08 22.63 19.19
C CYS A 122 10.50 21.16 19.44
N ASP A 123 9.87 20.52 20.40
CA ASP A 123 10.01 19.09 20.60
C ASP A 123 9.09 18.34 19.63
N VAL A 124 9.64 17.30 18.98
CA VAL A 124 8.88 16.41 18.10
C VAL A 124 8.84 15.01 18.72
N TYR A 125 7.65 14.44 18.82
CA TYR A 125 7.42 13.09 19.32
C TYR A 125 6.74 12.22 18.27
N ALA A 126 7.16 10.96 18.18
CA ALA A 126 6.56 9.94 17.35
C ALA A 126 5.66 9.03 18.20
N LYS A 127 4.37 8.94 17.85
CA LYS A 127 3.45 7.95 18.41
C LYS A 127 3.57 6.66 17.60
N CYS A 128 4.26 5.67 18.15
CA CYS A 128 4.73 4.49 17.42
C CYS A 128 3.67 3.38 17.38
N GLU A 129 2.68 3.52 16.50
CA GLU A 129 1.59 2.55 16.33
C GLU A 129 2.02 1.21 15.73
N PHE A 130 3.24 1.11 15.24
CA PHE A 130 3.82 -0.13 14.74
C PHE A 130 4.20 -1.15 15.82
N PHE A 131 4.07 -0.80 17.11
CA PHE A 131 4.25 -1.72 18.25
C PHE A 131 2.98 -2.48 18.64
N ASN A 132 1.81 -2.17 18.05
CA ASN A 132 0.63 -3.00 18.26
C ASN A 132 0.88 -4.44 17.81
N ALA A 133 0.12 -5.40 18.36
CA ALA A 133 0.28 -6.84 18.14
C ALA A 133 0.41 -7.29 16.66
N GLY A 134 -0.42 -6.74 15.77
CA GLY A 134 -0.41 -7.02 14.33
C GLY A 134 0.60 -6.17 13.55
N GLY A 135 1.21 -5.19 14.21
CA GLY A 135 2.26 -4.32 13.69
C GLY A 135 1.77 -3.02 13.07
N SER A 136 0.54 -2.58 13.37
CA SER A 136 0.00 -1.32 12.84
C SER A 136 -1.10 -0.67 13.69
N VAL A 137 -1.34 0.61 13.42
CA VAL A 137 -2.47 1.39 13.97
C VAL A 137 -3.85 0.77 13.70
N LYS A 138 -3.97 -0.08 12.66
CA LYS A 138 -5.25 -0.66 12.25
C LYS A 138 -5.69 -1.81 13.16
N ASP A 139 -4.81 -2.32 14.01
CA ASP A 139 -5.15 -3.35 15.00
C ASP A 139 -6.21 -2.81 15.97
N ARG A 140 -6.13 -1.51 16.32
CA ARG A 140 -7.10 -0.82 17.18
C ARG A 140 -8.51 -0.85 16.61
N ILE A 141 -8.64 -0.51 15.32
CA ILE A 141 -9.95 -0.44 14.68
C ILE A 141 -10.50 -1.84 14.41
N ALA A 142 -9.64 -2.80 14.09
CA ALA A 142 -10.04 -4.18 13.89
C ALA A 142 -10.64 -4.77 15.16
N LEU A 143 -9.94 -4.63 16.30
CA LEU A 143 -10.43 -5.08 17.60
C LEU A 143 -11.74 -4.38 17.96
N ARG A 144 -11.79 -3.05 17.86
CA ARG A 144 -12.98 -2.26 18.20
C ARG A 144 -14.19 -2.64 17.34
N MET A 145 -14.04 -2.78 16.02
CA MET A 145 -15.15 -3.13 15.14
C MET A 145 -15.69 -4.53 15.42
N VAL A 146 -14.80 -5.50 15.72
CA VAL A 146 -15.19 -6.86 16.10
C VAL A 146 -15.93 -6.86 17.44
N GLU A 147 -15.39 -6.19 18.47
CA GLU A 147 -16.04 -6.13 19.79
C GLU A 147 -17.39 -5.41 19.75
N ASP A 148 -17.51 -4.31 18.99
CA ASP A 148 -18.77 -3.61 18.80
C ASP A 148 -19.80 -4.49 18.07
N ALA A 149 -19.37 -5.29 17.10
CA ALA A 149 -20.24 -6.21 16.36
C ALA A 149 -20.67 -7.42 17.23
N GLU A 150 -19.76 -7.98 18.03
CA GLU A 150 -20.04 -9.02 19.02
C GLU A 150 -21.08 -8.52 20.04
N LYS A 151 -20.86 -7.33 20.62
CA LYS A 151 -21.76 -6.73 21.60
C LYS A 151 -23.16 -6.44 21.05
N LYS A 152 -23.27 -6.16 19.76
CA LYS A 152 -24.55 -5.95 19.05
C LYS A 152 -25.19 -7.26 18.59
N GLY A 153 -24.54 -8.41 18.77
CA GLY A 153 -25.02 -9.71 18.29
C GLY A 153 -25.00 -9.84 16.76
N LEU A 154 -24.20 -9.03 16.06
CA LEU A 154 -24.10 -9.06 14.59
C LEU A 154 -23.18 -10.18 14.10
N ILE A 155 -22.23 -10.60 14.95
CA ILE A 155 -21.29 -11.68 14.64
C ILE A 155 -21.23 -12.69 15.78
N THR A 156 -20.98 -13.96 15.42
CA THR A 156 -20.85 -15.07 16.36
C THR A 156 -19.64 -15.92 15.99
N PRO A 157 -18.70 -16.20 16.93
CA PRO A 157 -17.55 -17.06 16.69
C PRO A 157 -17.94 -18.42 16.11
N GLY A 158 -17.14 -18.94 15.17
CA GLY A 158 -17.39 -20.21 14.49
C GLY A 158 -18.58 -20.23 13.51
N VAL A 159 -19.39 -19.17 13.46
CA VAL A 159 -20.57 -19.06 12.57
C VAL A 159 -20.37 -17.96 11.53
N SER A 160 -19.97 -16.76 11.96
CA SER A 160 -19.81 -15.61 11.07
C SER A 160 -18.50 -15.65 10.30
N VAL A 161 -18.52 -15.09 9.09
CA VAL A 161 -17.34 -14.88 8.24
C VAL A 161 -17.06 -13.39 8.13
N LEU A 162 -15.86 -12.96 8.50
CA LEU A 162 -15.46 -11.56 8.40
C LEU A 162 -14.87 -11.31 7.02
N ILE A 163 -15.47 -10.40 6.25
CA ILE A 163 -14.97 -9.96 4.94
C ILE A 163 -14.57 -8.50 5.05
N GLU A 164 -13.38 -8.11 4.55
CA GLU A 164 -13.00 -6.70 4.56
C GLU A 164 -12.28 -6.27 3.27
N PRO A 165 -12.76 -5.21 2.58
CA PRO A 165 -12.03 -4.53 1.53
C PRO A 165 -10.97 -3.60 2.12
N THR A 166 -9.68 -3.85 1.87
CA THR A 166 -8.60 -3.16 2.58
C THR A 166 -7.29 -3.04 1.83
N SER A 167 -6.52 -2.00 2.16
CA SER A 167 -5.12 -1.78 1.74
C SER A 167 -4.10 -2.65 2.50
N GLY A 168 -4.58 -3.50 3.42
CA GLY A 168 -3.83 -4.63 3.98
C GLY A 168 -3.76 -4.61 5.51
N ASN A 169 -3.42 -3.48 6.14
CA ASN A 169 -3.20 -3.44 7.59
C ASN A 169 -4.48 -3.72 8.40
N THR A 170 -5.64 -3.19 7.99
CA THR A 170 -6.94 -3.55 8.61
C THR A 170 -7.24 -5.03 8.41
N GLY A 171 -6.86 -5.60 7.27
CA GLY A 171 -6.98 -7.04 7.02
C GLY A 171 -6.13 -7.87 7.98
N ILE A 172 -4.89 -7.45 8.25
CA ILE A 172 -4.01 -8.12 9.22
C ILE A 172 -4.61 -8.05 10.63
N GLY A 173 -5.08 -6.87 11.06
CA GLY A 173 -5.73 -6.72 12.37
C GLY A 173 -6.99 -7.60 12.51
N LEU A 174 -7.82 -7.67 11.47
CA LEU A 174 -9.02 -8.51 11.47
C LEU A 174 -8.69 -10.00 11.41
N ALA A 175 -7.70 -10.41 10.60
CA ALA A 175 -7.22 -11.78 10.55
C ALA A 175 -6.63 -12.22 11.89
N LEU A 176 -5.89 -11.34 12.58
CA LEU A 176 -5.40 -11.58 13.93
C LEU A 176 -6.57 -11.76 14.92
N CYS A 177 -7.58 -10.89 14.87
CA CYS A 177 -8.80 -11.04 15.68
C CYS A 177 -9.50 -12.37 15.37
N GLY A 178 -9.63 -12.74 14.10
CA GLY A 178 -10.26 -13.98 13.66
C GLY A 178 -9.52 -15.22 14.12
N ALA A 179 -8.19 -15.22 14.05
CA ALA A 179 -7.35 -16.30 14.55
C ALA A 179 -7.51 -16.51 16.06
N VAL A 180 -7.61 -15.43 16.84
CA VAL A 180 -7.75 -15.50 18.31
C VAL A 180 -9.17 -15.84 18.76
N LYS A 181 -10.18 -15.21 18.14
CA LYS A 181 -11.59 -15.32 18.53
C LYS A 181 -12.36 -16.42 17.78
N GLY A 182 -11.75 -17.07 16.79
CA GLY A 182 -12.36 -18.17 16.03
C GLY A 182 -13.30 -17.72 14.91
N TYR A 183 -12.94 -16.67 14.18
CA TYR A 183 -13.65 -16.25 12.96
C TYR A 183 -12.89 -16.65 11.70
N ARG A 184 -13.62 -17.10 10.69
CA ARG A 184 -13.09 -17.20 9.33
C ARG A 184 -12.94 -15.79 8.75
N CYS A 185 -11.81 -15.50 8.13
CA CYS A 185 -11.53 -14.18 7.56
C CYS A 185 -11.24 -14.28 6.06
N ILE A 186 -11.85 -13.39 5.28
CA ILE A 186 -11.61 -13.22 3.84
C ILE A 186 -11.21 -11.78 3.58
N ILE A 187 -10.00 -11.56 3.10
CA ILE A 187 -9.46 -10.24 2.83
C ILE A 187 -9.45 -9.98 1.33
N VAL A 188 -10.10 -8.89 0.91
CA VAL A 188 -10.14 -8.45 -0.49
C VAL A 188 -9.20 -7.24 -0.63
N MET A 189 -8.13 -7.38 -1.43
CA MET A 189 -7.11 -6.34 -1.57
C MET A 189 -6.64 -6.14 -3.03
N PRO A 190 -6.22 -4.93 -3.41
CA PRO A 190 -5.60 -4.70 -4.72
C PRO A 190 -4.28 -5.46 -4.92
N GLU A 191 -3.92 -5.72 -6.18
CA GLU A 191 -2.66 -6.38 -6.57
C GLU A 191 -1.40 -5.58 -6.19
N LYS A 192 -1.45 -4.24 -6.14
CA LYS A 192 -0.27 -3.41 -5.77
C LYS A 192 0.24 -3.60 -4.34
N MET A 193 -0.59 -4.16 -3.46
CA MET A 193 -0.23 -4.33 -2.06
C MET A 193 0.85 -5.39 -1.92
N SER A 194 1.83 -5.13 -1.05
CA SER A 194 3.04 -5.93 -0.91
C SER A 194 2.80 -7.42 -0.68
N ASN A 195 3.76 -8.25 -1.09
CA ASN A 195 3.67 -9.71 -0.91
C ASN A 195 3.82 -10.09 0.57
N GLU A 196 4.57 -9.31 1.33
CA GLU A 196 4.76 -9.49 2.76
C GLU A 196 3.42 -9.44 3.51
N LYS A 197 2.49 -8.56 3.11
CA LYS A 197 1.13 -8.53 3.67
C LYS A 197 0.37 -9.81 3.38
N VAL A 198 0.48 -10.35 2.17
CA VAL A 198 -0.16 -11.62 1.79
C VAL A 198 0.39 -12.78 2.59
N ASP A 199 1.69 -12.83 2.81
CA ASP A 199 2.31 -13.91 3.57
C ASP A 199 1.89 -13.88 5.05
N VAL A 200 1.81 -12.68 5.65
CA VAL A 200 1.29 -12.51 7.01
C VAL A 200 -0.18 -12.93 7.10
N LEU A 201 -1.02 -12.48 6.16
CA LEU A 201 -2.44 -12.83 6.14
C LEU A 201 -2.68 -14.34 5.99
N ARG A 202 -1.92 -14.99 5.09
CA ARG A 202 -2.00 -16.44 4.90
C ARG A 202 -1.55 -17.19 6.15
N ALA A 203 -0.50 -16.72 6.83
CA ALA A 203 -0.02 -17.32 8.08
C ALA A 203 -1.02 -17.16 9.23
N LEU A 204 -1.80 -16.07 9.24
CA LEU A 204 -2.92 -15.87 10.18
C LEU A 204 -4.18 -16.68 9.82
N GLY A 205 -4.15 -17.44 8.71
CA GLY A 205 -5.28 -18.27 8.27
C GLY A 205 -6.36 -17.53 7.49
N ALA A 206 -6.09 -16.30 7.02
CA ALA A 206 -7.04 -15.57 6.19
C ALA A 206 -7.01 -16.06 4.73
N GLU A 207 -8.18 -16.13 4.12
CA GLU A 207 -8.34 -16.28 2.67
C GLU A 207 -8.13 -14.93 1.99
N ILE A 208 -7.51 -14.93 0.82
CA ILE A 208 -7.08 -13.70 0.14
C ILE A 208 -7.65 -13.68 -1.27
N VAL A 209 -8.37 -12.61 -1.59
CA VAL A 209 -8.88 -12.31 -2.94
C VAL A 209 -8.17 -11.06 -3.44
N ARG A 210 -7.48 -11.17 -4.58
CA ARG A 210 -6.81 -10.04 -5.24
C ARG A 210 -7.74 -9.40 -6.27
N THR A 211 -7.68 -8.07 -6.39
CA THR A 211 -8.41 -7.31 -7.42
C THR A 211 -7.47 -6.41 -8.23
N PRO A 212 -7.80 -6.07 -9.50
CA PRO A 212 -7.01 -5.16 -10.30
C PRO A 212 -6.78 -3.81 -9.59
N THR A 213 -5.56 -3.29 -9.66
CA THR A 213 -5.21 -2.01 -9.02
C THR A 213 -5.80 -0.81 -9.76
N SER A 214 -5.96 -0.90 -11.08
CA SER A 214 -6.49 0.15 -11.95
C SER A 214 -8.01 0.29 -11.89
N ALA A 215 -8.72 -0.62 -11.22
CA ALA A 215 -10.17 -0.55 -11.09
C ALA A 215 -10.57 0.63 -10.20
N SER A 216 -11.43 1.52 -10.70
CA SER A 216 -12.07 2.58 -9.91
C SER A 216 -12.86 1.97 -8.74
N TRP A 217 -13.07 2.74 -7.66
CA TRP A 217 -13.76 2.23 -6.47
C TRP A 217 -15.19 1.71 -6.75
N ASP A 218 -15.87 2.25 -7.77
CA ASP A 218 -17.24 1.90 -8.19
C ASP A 218 -17.30 0.79 -9.26
N SER A 219 -16.15 0.36 -9.79
CA SER A 219 -16.07 -0.75 -10.73
C SER A 219 -16.56 -2.06 -10.09
N PRO A 220 -17.23 -2.96 -10.83
CA PRO A 220 -17.56 -4.31 -10.36
C PRO A 220 -16.34 -5.13 -9.92
N GLU A 221 -15.16 -4.80 -10.45
CA GLU A 221 -13.89 -5.47 -10.15
C GLU A 221 -13.13 -4.82 -8.99
N SER A 222 -13.64 -3.71 -8.43
CA SER A 222 -13.02 -3.05 -7.28
C SER A 222 -13.05 -3.97 -6.06
N HIS A 223 -12.04 -3.85 -5.20
CA HIS A 223 -11.99 -4.57 -3.92
C HIS A 223 -13.26 -4.36 -3.07
N ILE A 224 -13.90 -3.18 -3.15
CA ILE A 224 -15.16 -2.88 -2.46
C ILE A 224 -16.32 -3.68 -3.07
N SER A 225 -16.46 -3.66 -4.39
CA SER A 225 -17.53 -4.36 -5.09
C SER A 225 -17.41 -5.88 -4.97
N VAL A 226 -16.19 -6.40 -5.08
CA VAL A 226 -15.89 -7.82 -4.89
C VAL A 226 -16.20 -8.26 -3.46
N ALA A 227 -15.83 -7.47 -2.44
CA ALA A 227 -16.19 -7.77 -1.05
C ALA A 227 -17.71 -7.86 -0.86
N LYS A 228 -18.47 -6.88 -1.39
CA LYS A 228 -19.95 -6.88 -1.33
C LYS A 228 -20.59 -8.05 -2.07
N ARG A 229 -19.97 -8.52 -3.16
CA ARG A 229 -20.43 -9.72 -3.87
C ARG A 229 -20.22 -10.96 -3.00
N LEU A 230 -19.03 -11.12 -2.43
CA LEU A 230 -18.72 -12.25 -1.55
C LEU A 230 -19.60 -12.28 -0.30
N GLU A 231 -19.91 -11.12 0.28
CA GLU A 231 -20.84 -11.00 1.42
C GLU A 231 -22.23 -11.56 1.09
N LYS A 232 -22.72 -11.35 -0.13
CA LYS A 232 -24.02 -11.88 -0.58
C LYS A 232 -23.99 -13.38 -0.87
N GLU A 233 -22.84 -13.88 -1.33
CA GLU A 233 -22.67 -15.27 -1.76
C GLU A 233 -22.35 -16.22 -0.59
N ILE A 234 -21.74 -15.71 0.49
CA ILE A 234 -21.26 -16.50 1.62
C ILE A 234 -22.24 -16.37 2.80
N PRO A 235 -22.94 -17.44 3.20
CA PRO A 235 -23.83 -17.42 4.36
C PRO A 235 -23.10 -17.00 5.64
N GLY A 236 -23.69 -16.09 6.41
CA GLY A 236 -23.10 -15.58 7.65
C GLY A 236 -21.92 -14.63 7.46
N ALA A 237 -21.60 -14.26 6.22
CA ALA A 237 -20.60 -13.24 5.95
C ALA A 237 -21.09 -11.84 6.32
N ILE A 238 -20.15 -11.02 6.78
CA ILE A 238 -20.39 -9.62 7.08
C ILE A 238 -19.17 -8.80 6.69
N ILE A 239 -19.42 -7.60 6.17
CA ILE A 239 -18.40 -6.57 6.01
C ILE A 239 -18.48 -5.59 7.18
N LEU A 240 -17.38 -5.44 7.92
CA LEU A 240 -17.35 -4.49 9.04
C LEU A 240 -17.24 -3.04 8.57
N ASP A 241 -16.70 -2.83 7.35
CA ASP A 241 -16.69 -1.57 6.59
C ASP A 241 -15.98 -0.42 7.32
N GLN A 242 -14.65 -0.47 7.35
CA GLN A 242 -13.81 0.56 7.97
C GLN A 242 -14.06 1.99 7.45
N TYR A 243 -14.70 2.17 6.29
CA TYR A 243 -14.96 3.47 5.69
C TYR A 243 -16.20 4.15 6.26
N LYS A 244 -17.10 3.38 6.90
CA LYS A 244 -18.37 3.87 7.48
C LYS A 244 -18.55 3.55 8.95
N ASN A 245 -17.86 2.54 9.46
CA ASN A 245 -18.06 2.06 10.82
C ASN A 245 -17.52 3.06 11.85
N SER A 246 -18.40 3.50 12.76
CA SER A 246 -18.03 4.41 13.85
C SER A 246 -16.93 3.85 14.75
N GLY A 247 -16.79 2.53 14.85
CA GLY A 247 -15.73 1.88 15.62
C GLY A 247 -14.33 2.30 15.17
N ASN A 248 -14.14 2.66 13.90
CA ASN A 248 -12.86 3.15 13.39
C ASN A 248 -12.43 4.47 14.06
N PRO A 249 -13.13 5.61 13.87
CA PRO A 249 -12.74 6.85 14.54
C PRO A 249 -12.87 6.76 16.06
N MET A 250 -13.81 5.98 16.60
CA MET A 250 -13.99 5.87 18.06
C MET A 250 -12.83 5.14 18.75
N ALA A 251 -12.19 4.15 18.11
CA ALA A 251 -10.98 3.53 18.65
C ALA A 251 -9.85 4.55 18.88
N HIS A 252 -9.78 5.58 18.03
CA HIS A 252 -8.78 6.63 18.13
C HIS A 252 -9.20 7.75 19.08
N TYR A 253 -10.49 8.09 19.13
CA TYR A 253 -11.04 9.08 20.05
C TYR A 253 -10.96 8.63 21.52
N GLU A 254 -11.30 7.37 21.80
CA GLU A 254 -11.33 6.82 23.18
C GLU A 254 -10.01 6.16 23.60
N GLY A 255 -9.19 5.76 22.63
CA GLY A 255 -7.90 5.11 22.88
C GLY A 255 -6.71 6.01 22.56
N THR A 256 -6.37 6.11 21.27
CA THR A 256 -5.13 6.77 20.82
C THR A 256 -4.99 8.21 21.32
N ALA A 257 -6.08 8.99 21.32
CA ALA A 257 -6.06 10.39 21.74
C ALA A 257 -5.88 10.54 23.26
N GLU A 258 -6.54 9.70 24.06
CA GLU A 258 -6.37 9.70 25.52
C GLU A 258 -4.95 9.27 25.91
N GLU A 259 -4.38 8.28 25.21
CA GLU A 259 -2.97 7.91 25.40
C GLU A 259 -2.03 9.08 25.10
N ILE A 260 -2.24 9.81 24.00
CA ILE A 260 -1.42 10.99 23.66
C ILE A 260 -1.56 12.06 24.74
N LEU A 261 -2.78 12.41 25.14
CA LEU A 261 -3.04 13.41 26.19
C LEU A 261 -2.36 13.03 27.52
N GLN A 262 -2.42 11.75 27.89
CA GLN A 262 -1.77 11.26 29.11
C GLN A 262 -0.23 11.32 28.98
N GLN A 263 0.32 10.86 27.85
CA GLN A 263 1.76 10.77 27.61
C GLN A 263 2.42 12.15 27.48
N THR A 264 1.71 13.15 26.97
CA THR A 264 2.19 14.54 26.88
C THR A 264 1.88 15.36 28.14
N GLY A 265 1.13 14.82 29.10
CA GLY A 265 0.62 15.59 30.24
C GLY A 265 -0.30 16.74 29.82
N GLY A 266 -0.94 16.62 28.65
CA GLY A 266 -1.75 17.67 28.04
C GLY A 266 -0.95 18.77 27.31
N ASN A 267 0.39 18.66 27.22
CA ASN A 267 1.22 19.62 26.49
C ASN A 267 1.44 19.18 25.04
N ILE A 268 0.52 19.57 24.16
CA ILE A 268 0.59 19.33 22.71
C ILE A 268 0.06 20.55 21.96
N ASP A 269 0.87 21.07 21.04
CA ASP A 269 0.56 22.24 20.22
C ASP A 269 0.17 21.84 18.81
N MET A 270 0.69 20.71 18.32
CA MET A 270 0.44 20.23 16.97
C MET A 270 0.35 18.70 16.92
N LEU A 271 -0.60 18.19 16.14
CA LEU A 271 -0.70 16.77 15.76
C LEU A 271 -0.63 16.63 14.25
N VAL A 272 0.22 15.74 13.75
CA VAL A 272 0.39 15.44 12.33
C VAL A 272 0.06 13.97 12.06
N ALA A 273 -0.85 13.71 11.11
CA ALA A 273 -1.25 12.36 10.75
C ALA A 273 -1.60 12.21 9.26
N GLY A 274 -1.13 11.11 8.65
CA GLY A 274 -1.56 10.71 7.31
C GLY A 274 -2.99 10.20 7.27
N ALA A 275 -3.76 10.59 6.25
CA ALA A 275 -5.14 10.20 6.07
C ALA A 275 -5.29 9.09 5.03
N GLY A 276 -5.82 7.94 5.46
CA GLY A 276 -6.38 6.90 4.57
C GLY A 276 -7.90 6.93 4.66
N THR A 277 -8.48 6.07 5.51
CA THR A 277 -9.91 6.14 5.85
C THR A 277 -10.29 7.45 6.53
N GLY A 278 -9.33 8.16 7.14
CA GLY A 278 -9.56 9.37 7.94
C GLY A 278 -9.92 9.12 9.40
N GLY A 279 -10.24 7.88 9.79
CA GLY A 279 -10.68 7.59 11.16
C GLY A 279 -9.66 7.96 12.24
N THR A 280 -8.36 7.77 11.99
CA THR A 280 -7.30 8.15 12.92
C THR A 280 -7.23 9.66 13.16
N ILE A 281 -7.13 10.46 12.09
CA ILE A 281 -7.06 11.92 12.24
C ILE A 281 -8.37 12.48 12.80
N THR A 282 -9.53 11.99 12.37
CA THR A 282 -10.84 12.43 12.87
C THR A 282 -11.02 12.10 14.35
N GLY A 283 -10.75 10.87 14.76
CA GLY A 283 -10.91 10.44 16.16
C GLY A 283 -10.00 11.23 17.10
N ILE A 284 -8.72 11.39 16.74
CA ILE A 284 -7.77 12.14 17.55
C ILE A 284 -8.13 13.63 17.57
N ALA A 285 -8.37 14.24 16.42
CA ALA A 285 -8.67 15.66 16.31
C ALA A 285 -9.92 16.05 17.09
N ARG A 286 -11.01 15.26 17.02
CA ARG A 286 -12.23 15.53 17.80
C ARG A 286 -11.93 15.56 19.30
N LYS A 287 -11.18 14.59 19.81
CA LYS A 287 -10.81 14.56 21.24
C LYS A 287 -9.88 15.71 21.62
N LEU A 288 -8.88 16.00 20.79
CA LEU A 288 -7.97 17.12 21.04
C LEU A 288 -8.69 18.46 20.99
N LYS A 289 -9.58 18.72 20.03
CA LYS A 289 -10.36 19.97 19.97
C LYS A 289 -11.31 20.15 21.16
N GLU A 290 -11.75 19.07 21.80
CA GLU A 290 -12.51 19.16 23.06
C GLU A 290 -11.64 19.55 24.27
N ARG A 291 -10.40 19.05 24.32
CA ARG A 291 -9.54 19.13 25.51
C ARG A 291 -8.52 20.28 25.43
N ILE A 292 -8.01 20.53 24.24
CA ILE A 292 -6.98 21.51 23.87
C ILE A 292 -7.42 22.14 22.52
N PRO A 293 -8.42 23.04 22.52
CA PRO A 293 -8.99 23.60 21.29
C PRO A 293 -7.97 24.24 20.33
N ASP A 294 -6.89 24.80 20.91
CA ASP A 294 -5.83 25.49 20.19
C ASP A 294 -4.79 24.55 19.57
N CYS A 295 -4.83 23.24 19.86
CA CYS A 295 -3.94 22.27 19.23
C CYS A 295 -4.21 22.24 17.71
N LYS A 296 -3.17 22.47 16.92
CA LYS A 296 -3.23 22.46 15.46
C LYS A 296 -3.22 21.03 14.92
N ILE A 297 -4.15 20.71 14.03
CA ILE A 297 -4.32 19.40 13.42
C ILE A 297 -3.89 19.48 11.95
N VAL A 298 -2.86 18.73 11.60
CA VAL A 298 -2.26 18.68 10.26
C VAL A 298 -2.57 17.34 9.60
N GLY A 299 -3.36 17.37 8.53
CA GLY A 299 -3.63 16.22 7.68
C GLY A 299 -2.59 16.06 6.58
N VAL A 300 -2.15 14.83 6.34
CA VAL A 300 -1.20 14.51 5.26
C VAL A 300 -1.88 13.61 4.23
N ASP A 301 -1.84 14.02 2.97
CA ASP A 301 -2.54 13.35 1.87
C ASP A 301 -1.60 13.21 0.65
N PRO A 302 -1.46 12.02 0.04
CA PRO A 302 -0.53 11.87 -1.07
C PRO A 302 -1.01 12.60 -2.34
N GLU A 303 -0.07 13.04 -3.17
CA GLU A 303 -0.37 13.48 -4.55
C GLU A 303 -1.11 12.36 -5.30
N GLY A 304 -2.16 12.72 -6.03
CA GLY A 304 -3.10 11.79 -6.67
C GLY A 304 -4.28 11.32 -5.81
N SER A 305 -4.33 11.71 -4.54
CA SER A 305 -5.52 11.59 -3.68
C SER A 305 -6.32 12.90 -3.64
N ILE A 306 -7.62 12.80 -3.31
CA ILE A 306 -8.57 13.92 -3.25
C ILE A 306 -9.04 14.27 -1.82
N LEU A 307 -8.38 13.74 -0.78
CA LEU A 307 -8.87 13.92 0.60
C LEU A 307 -8.62 15.34 1.12
N ALA A 308 -7.52 15.97 0.70
CA ALA A 308 -7.10 17.27 1.19
C ALA A 308 -8.06 18.41 0.79
N VAL A 309 -8.13 19.43 1.64
CA VAL A 309 -8.82 20.70 1.36
C VAL A 309 -7.88 21.88 1.59
N PRO A 310 -7.99 22.98 0.82
CA PRO A 310 -8.94 23.20 -0.28
C PRO A 310 -8.65 22.33 -1.52
N GLU A 311 -9.65 22.15 -2.38
CA GLU A 311 -9.61 21.25 -3.55
C GLU A 311 -8.45 21.57 -4.53
N ASP A 312 -8.00 22.82 -4.56
CA ASP A 312 -6.86 23.23 -5.39
C ASP A 312 -5.56 22.48 -5.06
N LEU A 313 -5.41 21.97 -3.82
CA LEU A 313 -4.28 21.13 -3.42
C LEU A 313 -4.27 19.76 -4.11
N ASN A 314 -5.39 19.32 -4.66
CA ASN A 314 -5.53 18.00 -5.27
C ASN A 314 -5.24 17.99 -6.78
N LYS A 315 -4.97 19.16 -7.38
CA LYS A 315 -4.57 19.26 -8.79
C LYS A 315 -3.18 18.65 -8.97
N SER A 316 -3.11 17.49 -9.61
CA SER A 316 -1.87 16.77 -9.88
C SER A 316 -2.01 15.89 -11.12
N ASP A 317 -0.92 15.73 -11.87
CA ASP A 317 -0.82 14.75 -12.95
C ASP A 317 -0.55 13.32 -12.42
N VAL A 318 -0.30 13.18 -11.13
CA VAL A 318 -0.09 11.90 -10.45
C VAL A 318 -1.44 11.22 -10.22
N THR A 319 -1.61 10.03 -10.77
CA THR A 319 -2.82 9.20 -10.58
C THR A 319 -2.54 7.93 -9.76
N THR A 320 -1.26 7.56 -9.62
CA THR A 320 -0.82 6.39 -8.87
C THR A 320 0.45 6.72 -8.08
N TYR A 321 0.60 6.11 -6.92
CA TYR A 321 1.71 6.32 -6.00
C TYR A 321 2.05 5.01 -5.26
N GLU A 322 3.31 4.92 -4.81
CA GLU A 322 3.94 3.74 -4.23
C GLU A 322 3.81 3.63 -2.71
N VAL A 323 3.63 4.76 -2.02
CA VAL A 323 3.29 4.80 -0.59
C VAL A 323 1.95 4.09 -0.39
N GLU A 324 1.89 3.22 0.63
CA GLU A 324 0.69 2.42 0.93
C GLU A 324 0.02 2.90 2.22
N GLY A 325 -1.32 2.88 2.23
CA GLY A 325 -2.12 3.05 3.45
C GLY A 325 -2.72 4.44 3.68
N ILE A 326 -2.38 5.42 2.84
CA ILE A 326 -2.92 6.78 2.82
C ILE A 326 -3.43 7.14 1.42
N GLY A 327 -4.35 8.10 1.35
CA GLY A 327 -4.99 8.60 0.13
C GLY A 327 -6.11 7.71 -0.44
N TYR A 328 -7.12 8.35 -1.04
CA TYR A 328 -8.23 7.71 -1.74
C TYR A 328 -8.79 8.61 -2.85
N ASP A 329 -9.47 7.99 -3.82
CA ASP A 329 -10.22 8.61 -4.92
C ASP A 329 -11.69 8.93 -4.56
N PHE A 330 -12.06 8.74 -3.29
CA PHE A 330 -13.35 9.11 -2.69
C PHE A 330 -13.15 9.60 -1.26
N ILE A 331 -14.13 10.31 -0.70
CA ILE A 331 -14.11 10.77 0.69
C ILE A 331 -14.82 9.75 1.59
N PRO A 332 -14.12 9.04 2.51
CA PRO A 332 -14.75 8.09 3.42
C PRO A 332 -15.71 8.78 4.41
N ASN A 333 -16.81 8.11 4.79
CA ASN A 333 -17.80 8.68 5.70
C ASN A 333 -17.25 8.97 7.10
N VAL A 334 -16.22 8.23 7.52
CA VAL A 334 -15.58 8.41 8.84
C VAL A 334 -14.57 9.56 8.87
N LEU A 335 -14.20 10.13 7.71
CA LEU A 335 -13.34 11.30 7.63
C LEU A 335 -14.17 12.58 7.83
N ASP A 336 -13.98 13.19 8.99
CA ASP A 336 -14.40 14.56 9.29
C ASP A 336 -13.24 15.51 8.92
N ARG A 337 -13.42 16.30 7.85
CA ARG A 337 -12.40 17.24 7.37
C ARG A 337 -12.45 18.57 8.12
N ASP A 338 -13.57 18.89 8.79
CA ASP A 338 -13.77 20.18 9.47
C ASP A 338 -12.93 20.30 10.73
N VAL A 339 -12.46 19.18 11.28
CA VAL A 339 -11.57 19.14 12.45
C VAL A 339 -10.09 19.20 12.09
N VAL A 340 -9.75 19.26 10.79
CA VAL A 340 -8.36 19.36 10.30
C VAL A 340 -8.09 20.82 9.92
N ASP A 341 -7.12 21.44 10.59
CA ASP A 341 -6.84 22.87 10.41
C ASP A 341 -6.06 23.15 9.11
N VAL A 342 -5.18 22.24 8.70
CA VAL A 342 -4.39 22.38 7.47
C VAL A 342 -4.06 21.02 6.86
N TRP A 343 -4.02 20.97 5.52
CA TRP A 343 -3.59 19.81 4.76
C TRP A 343 -2.27 20.06 4.06
N LEU A 344 -1.39 19.05 4.06
CA LEU A 344 -0.15 19.02 3.32
C LEU A 344 -0.15 17.86 2.34
N LYS A 345 0.27 18.11 1.10
CA LYS A 345 0.48 17.06 0.10
C LYS A 345 1.84 16.40 0.29
N SER A 346 1.90 15.08 0.11
CA SER A 346 3.15 14.31 0.15
C SER A 346 3.39 13.57 -1.16
N ASN A 347 4.66 13.45 -1.58
CA ASN A 347 5.06 12.62 -2.71
C ASN A 347 5.86 11.38 -2.25
N ASP A 348 5.98 10.37 -3.13
CA ASP A 348 6.65 9.10 -2.81
C ASP A 348 8.12 9.29 -2.45
N LYS A 349 8.84 10.09 -3.23
CA LYS A 349 10.30 10.22 -3.08
C LYS A 349 10.68 10.76 -1.70
N GLU A 350 10.05 11.85 -1.28
CA GLU A 350 10.30 12.44 0.03
C GLU A 350 9.83 11.53 1.16
N SER A 351 8.63 10.96 1.02
CA SER A 351 8.05 10.06 2.03
C SER A 351 8.95 8.86 2.30
N LEU A 352 9.37 8.16 1.25
CA LEU A 352 10.16 6.94 1.37
C LEU A 352 11.62 7.23 1.77
N THR A 353 12.17 8.38 1.36
CA THR A 353 13.48 8.84 1.85
C THR A 353 13.43 9.15 3.34
N MET A 354 12.40 9.87 3.80
CA MET A 354 12.21 10.18 5.21
C MET A 354 11.99 8.91 6.05
N ALA A 355 11.24 7.92 5.54
CA ALA A 355 11.10 6.63 6.21
C ALA A 355 12.46 5.95 6.47
N ARG A 356 13.36 5.95 5.47
CA ARG A 356 14.73 5.44 5.64
C ARG A 356 15.57 6.26 6.60
N ARG A 357 15.39 7.59 6.63
CA ARG A 357 16.04 8.46 7.62
C ARG A 357 15.58 8.15 9.03
N MET A 358 14.28 7.96 9.29
CA MET A 358 13.80 7.56 10.62
C MET A 358 14.40 6.24 11.09
N ILE A 359 14.56 5.26 10.19
CA ILE A 359 15.26 4.00 10.51
C ILE A 359 16.73 4.28 10.87
N ARG A 360 17.44 5.02 10.01
CA ARG A 360 18.89 5.24 10.12
C ARG A 360 19.28 6.16 11.27
N GLU A 361 18.54 7.23 11.49
CA GLU A 361 18.88 8.34 12.37
C GLU A 361 18.19 8.22 13.73
N GLU A 362 17.05 7.55 13.82
CA GLU A 362 16.27 7.43 15.07
C GLU A 362 16.05 5.98 15.53
N GLY A 363 16.41 4.98 14.70
CA GLY A 363 16.18 3.57 15.01
C GLY A 363 14.69 3.16 14.97
N LEU A 364 13.82 3.96 14.36
CA LEU A 364 12.38 3.69 14.27
C LEU A 364 12.06 2.84 13.03
N LEU A 365 11.83 1.55 13.23
CA LEU A 365 11.57 0.55 12.18
C LEU A 365 10.15 0.63 11.59
N CYS A 366 9.88 1.74 10.90
CA CYS A 366 8.55 2.13 10.46
C CYS A 366 8.39 2.17 8.92
N GLY A 367 7.15 2.23 8.46
CA GLY A 367 6.77 2.16 7.05
C GLY A 367 6.79 3.48 6.26
N GLY A 368 6.30 3.43 5.02
CA GLY A 368 6.34 4.57 4.09
C GLY A 368 5.41 5.73 4.47
N SER A 369 4.21 5.43 4.98
CA SER A 369 3.26 6.46 5.45
C SER A 369 3.74 7.19 6.70
N CYS A 370 4.57 6.54 7.52
CA CYS A 370 5.28 7.15 8.64
C CYS A 370 6.22 8.25 8.11
N GLY A 371 6.93 7.98 7.01
CA GLY A 371 7.81 8.95 6.36
C GLY A 371 7.08 10.14 5.76
N ALA A 372 5.91 9.91 5.15
CA ALA A 372 5.04 11.00 4.68
C ALA A 372 4.62 11.92 5.84
N ALA A 373 4.16 11.34 6.96
CA ALA A 373 3.76 12.10 8.15
C ALA A 373 4.92 12.87 8.77
N MET A 374 6.10 12.24 8.91
CA MET A 374 7.28 12.88 9.47
C MET A 374 7.81 14.02 8.59
N GLN A 375 7.86 13.83 7.26
CA GLN A 375 8.26 14.88 6.33
C GLN A 375 7.33 16.09 6.41
N ALA A 376 6.02 15.85 6.41
CA ALA A 376 5.02 16.91 6.57
C ALA A 376 5.16 17.62 7.93
N ALA A 377 5.47 16.88 8.99
CA ALA A 377 5.73 17.45 10.31
C ALA A 377 6.94 18.38 10.32
N MET A 378 8.01 18.06 9.58
CA MET A 378 9.18 18.96 9.48
C MET A 378 8.82 20.31 8.84
N THR A 379 7.90 20.30 7.87
CA THR A 379 7.39 21.52 7.25
C THR A 379 6.43 22.27 8.18
N ALA A 380 5.44 21.57 8.76
CA ALA A 380 4.40 22.20 9.57
C ALA A 380 4.93 22.74 10.91
N ALA A 381 5.84 22.00 11.56
CA ALA A 381 6.37 22.36 12.87
C ALA A 381 7.43 23.47 12.83
N ALA A 382 7.81 23.96 11.64
CA ALA A 382 8.75 25.07 11.48
C ALA A 382 8.24 26.39 12.08
N GLU A 383 6.92 26.54 12.24
CA GLU A 383 6.29 27.70 12.90
C GLU A 383 6.31 27.61 14.44
N LEU A 384 6.61 26.43 15.01
CA LEU A 384 6.58 26.23 16.45
C LEU A 384 7.89 26.68 17.10
N GLU A 385 7.78 27.24 18.30
CA GLU A 385 8.90 27.75 19.08
C GLU A 385 9.40 26.75 20.13
N ALA A 386 10.51 27.09 20.78
CA ALA A 386 11.06 26.28 21.86
C ALA A 386 10.06 26.12 23.02
N GLY A 387 9.90 24.90 23.53
CA GLY A 387 8.94 24.56 24.58
C GLY A 387 7.58 24.06 24.07
N GLN A 388 7.29 24.25 22.79
CA GLN A 388 6.12 23.66 22.13
C GLN A 388 6.37 22.23 21.68
N CYS A 389 5.30 21.47 21.47
CA CYS A 389 5.29 20.04 21.22
C CYS A 389 4.48 19.67 19.97
N CYS A 390 5.12 18.97 19.03
CA CYS A 390 4.49 18.36 17.86
C CYS A 390 4.48 16.84 17.99
N VAL A 391 3.32 16.20 17.84
CA VAL A 391 3.16 14.74 17.85
C VAL A 391 2.84 14.24 16.45
N VAL A 392 3.61 13.26 15.98
CA VAL A 392 3.48 12.63 14.67
C VAL A 392 3.03 11.18 14.83
N ILE A 393 1.95 10.78 14.14
CA ILE A 393 1.49 9.39 14.13
C ILE A 393 2.33 8.57 13.15
N LEU A 394 2.93 7.46 13.61
CA LEU A 394 3.69 6.52 12.77
C LEU A 394 2.89 5.21 12.61
N PRO A 395 2.14 5.03 11.50
CA PRO A 395 1.08 4.02 11.43
C PRO A 395 1.51 2.55 11.47
N ASP A 396 2.63 2.17 10.85
CA ASP A 396 2.99 0.74 10.69
C ASP A 396 4.49 0.47 10.58
N SER A 397 4.84 -0.81 10.67
CA SER A 397 6.22 -1.30 10.73
C SER A 397 6.85 -1.50 9.35
N VAL A 398 8.17 -1.56 9.32
CA VAL A 398 8.96 -1.88 8.11
C VAL A 398 8.65 -3.27 7.53
N ARG A 399 8.07 -4.20 8.30
CA ARG A 399 7.75 -5.59 7.90
C ARG A 399 7.04 -5.65 6.56
N ASN A 400 6.10 -4.73 6.34
CA ASN A 400 5.27 -4.73 5.12
C ASN A 400 6.05 -4.34 3.86
N TYR A 401 7.30 -3.88 3.98
CA TYR A 401 8.02 -3.16 2.93
C TYR A 401 9.46 -3.66 2.73
N MET A 402 9.77 -4.86 3.22
CA MET A 402 11.12 -5.45 3.18
C MET A 402 11.70 -5.46 1.75
N THR A 403 10.88 -5.81 0.76
CA THR A 403 11.27 -5.84 -0.66
C THR A 403 10.90 -4.58 -1.43
N LYS A 404 10.35 -3.56 -0.75
CA LYS A 404 10.03 -2.23 -1.30
C LYS A 404 11.07 -1.20 -0.89
N HIS A 405 10.67 -0.09 -0.27
CA HIS A 405 11.54 1.05 0.03
C HIS A 405 12.71 0.75 0.99
N LEU A 406 12.68 -0.39 1.70
CA LEU A 406 13.85 -0.84 2.47
C LEU A 406 14.99 -1.32 1.55
N SER A 407 14.64 -1.83 0.36
CA SER A 407 15.60 -2.29 -0.65
C SER A 407 16.14 -1.10 -1.45
N ASP A 408 17.47 -0.91 -1.42
CA ASP A 408 18.17 0.07 -2.26
C ASP A 408 17.87 -0.17 -3.75
N LYS A 409 17.82 -1.43 -4.16
CA LYS A 409 17.50 -1.83 -5.54
C LYS A 409 16.15 -1.28 -5.97
N TRP A 410 15.12 -1.48 -5.15
CA TRP A 410 13.76 -1.02 -5.42
C TRP A 410 13.65 0.51 -5.43
N MET A 411 14.38 1.19 -4.53
CA MET A 411 14.42 2.67 -4.47
C MET A 411 15.11 3.28 -5.70
N MET A 412 16.20 2.67 -6.18
CA MET A 412 16.89 3.09 -7.40
C MET A 412 16.05 2.84 -8.64
N GLU A 413 15.36 1.70 -8.70
CA GLU A 413 14.40 1.39 -9.76
C GLU A 413 13.32 2.48 -9.90
N ARG A 414 12.97 3.19 -8.84
CA ARG A 414 11.95 4.25 -8.91
C ARG A 414 12.54 5.65 -8.97
N ASP A 415 13.84 5.76 -9.22
CA ASP A 415 14.59 7.02 -9.24
C ASP A 415 14.43 7.85 -7.94
N PHE A 416 14.10 7.18 -6.82
CA PHE A 416 13.95 7.81 -5.52
C PHE A 416 15.29 8.08 -4.86
N ILE A 417 16.26 7.19 -5.07
CA ILE A 417 17.67 7.42 -4.73
C ILE A 417 18.53 7.31 -5.98
N LYS A 418 19.63 8.06 -6.00
CA LYS A 418 20.65 7.90 -7.03
C LYS A 418 21.52 6.69 -6.69
N GLU A 419 21.86 5.92 -7.71
CA GLU A 419 22.91 4.92 -7.58
C GLU A 419 24.24 5.65 -7.38
N GLU A 420 25.00 5.28 -6.34
CA GLU A 420 26.37 5.77 -6.21
C GLU A 420 27.15 5.34 -7.46
N GLU A 421 27.82 6.28 -8.14
CA GLU A 421 28.69 5.90 -9.26
C GLU A 421 29.76 4.97 -8.70
N ASP A 422 29.78 3.72 -9.17
CA ASP A 422 30.92 2.83 -8.95
C ASP A 422 32.11 3.39 -9.75
N THR A 423 32.78 4.36 -9.13
CA THR A 423 33.94 5.07 -9.67
C THR A 423 35.17 4.17 -9.71
N LYS A 424 35.13 2.99 -9.07
CA LYS A 424 36.29 2.09 -8.94
C LYS A 424 36.39 1.02 -10.03
N ASN A 425 35.28 0.69 -10.71
CA ASN A 425 35.24 -0.33 -11.79
C ASN A 425 34.59 0.20 -13.08
N LYS A 426 35.07 1.35 -13.62
CA LYS A 426 34.59 1.83 -14.93
C LYS A 426 35.20 0.98 -16.06
N HIS A 427 34.44 0.01 -16.57
CA HIS A 427 34.81 -0.71 -17.81
C HIS A 427 34.92 0.26 -19.00
N TRP A 428 35.76 -0.04 -19.99
CA TRP A 428 36.01 0.81 -21.17
C TRP A 428 34.71 1.20 -21.91
N TRP A 429 33.73 0.30 -21.95
CA TRP A 429 32.45 0.49 -22.62
C TRP A 429 31.43 1.27 -21.80
N SER A 430 31.66 1.48 -20.49
CA SER A 430 30.63 1.99 -19.55
C SER A 430 30.07 3.36 -19.94
N ASN A 431 30.89 4.22 -20.56
CA ASN A 431 30.50 5.58 -20.96
C ASN A 431 30.01 5.67 -22.42
N MET A 432 30.09 4.58 -23.18
CA MET A 432 29.50 4.52 -24.52
C MET A 432 27.98 4.62 -24.42
N LYS A 433 27.33 4.99 -25.52
CA LYS A 433 25.87 5.20 -25.55
C LYS A 433 25.17 4.00 -26.16
N VAL A 434 23.91 3.78 -25.79
CA VAL A 434 23.05 2.75 -26.39
C VAL A 434 23.02 2.84 -27.92
N SER A 435 23.11 4.05 -28.49
CA SER A 435 23.22 4.27 -29.93
C SER A 435 24.38 3.53 -30.62
N THR A 436 25.44 3.16 -29.89
CA THR A 436 26.59 2.44 -30.48
C THR A 436 26.33 0.96 -30.69
N LEU A 437 25.25 0.41 -30.12
CA LEU A 437 24.87 -0.99 -30.27
C LEU A 437 24.27 -1.30 -31.66
N HIS A 438 23.86 -0.28 -32.43
CA HIS A 438 23.26 -0.44 -33.77
C HIS A 438 22.15 -1.50 -33.81
N LEU A 439 21.14 -1.33 -32.94
CA LEU A 439 20.08 -2.32 -32.76
C LEU A 439 19.27 -2.55 -34.04
N PRO A 440 18.83 -3.78 -34.31
CA PRO A 440 17.89 -4.04 -35.38
C PRO A 440 16.53 -3.38 -35.11
N ALA A 441 15.76 -3.15 -36.16
CA ALA A 441 14.38 -2.68 -36.02
C ALA A 441 13.57 -3.67 -35.16
N PRO A 442 12.79 -3.18 -34.17
CA PRO A 442 12.05 -4.05 -33.28
C PRO A 442 10.90 -4.73 -34.02
N LEU A 443 10.76 -6.05 -33.82
CA LEU A 443 9.55 -6.75 -34.19
C LEU A 443 8.46 -6.43 -33.16
N THR A 444 7.34 -5.88 -33.60
CA THR A 444 6.20 -5.52 -32.74
C THR A 444 4.93 -6.23 -33.19
N VAL A 445 3.96 -6.38 -32.28
CA VAL A 445 2.66 -7.00 -32.58
C VAL A 445 1.50 -6.13 -32.14
N LEU A 446 0.36 -6.28 -32.81
CA LEU A 446 -0.88 -5.59 -32.44
C LEU A 446 -1.51 -6.19 -31.16
N PRO A 447 -2.24 -5.40 -30.36
CA PRO A 447 -2.89 -5.90 -29.13
C PRO A 447 -3.90 -7.04 -29.37
N SER A 448 -4.44 -7.10 -30.58
CA SER A 448 -5.45 -8.06 -31.01
C SER A 448 -4.89 -9.41 -31.46
N ILE A 449 -3.57 -9.57 -31.60
CA ILE A 449 -2.99 -10.86 -32.03
C ILE A 449 -3.27 -11.94 -30.96
N SER A 450 -3.48 -13.19 -31.38
CA SER A 450 -3.70 -14.29 -30.45
C SER A 450 -2.43 -14.63 -29.68
N CYS A 451 -2.57 -15.14 -28.45
CA CYS A 451 -1.45 -15.59 -27.64
C CYS A 451 -0.68 -16.73 -28.35
N GLN A 452 -1.38 -17.62 -29.05
CA GLN A 452 -0.78 -18.71 -29.82
C GLN A 452 0.08 -18.17 -30.98
N ASP A 453 -0.41 -17.19 -31.73
CA ASP A 453 0.35 -16.59 -32.83
C ASP A 453 1.55 -15.81 -32.31
N ALA A 454 1.41 -15.09 -31.19
CA ALA A 454 2.53 -14.40 -30.54
C ALA A 454 3.64 -15.38 -30.10
N ILE A 455 3.26 -16.53 -29.53
CA ILE A 455 4.21 -17.62 -29.19
C ILE A 455 4.89 -18.16 -30.45
N ALA A 456 4.14 -18.39 -31.53
CA ALA A 456 4.69 -18.90 -32.79
C ALA A 456 5.68 -17.89 -33.42
N ILE A 457 5.37 -16.59 -33.36
CA ILE A 457 6.27 -15.53 -33.82
C ILE A 457 7.56 -15.51 -32.98
N MET A 458 7.43 -15.52 -31.65
CA MET A 458 8.58 -15.59 -30.73
C MET A 458 9.51 -16.77 -31.04
N GLN A 459 8.95 -17.97 -31.23
CA GLN A 459 9.72 -19.17 -31.55
C GLN A 459 10.38 -19.11 -32.94
N ARG A 460 9.67 -18.61 -33.95
CA ARG A 460 10.19 -18.53 -35.33
C ARG A 460 11.32 -17.52 -35.46
N GLU A 461 11.18 -16.38 -34.80
CA GLU A 461 12.10 -15.25 -34.91
C GLU A 461 13.20 -15.30 -33.83
N GLY A 462 13.10 -16.23 -32.87
CA GLY A 462 14.08 -16.41 -31.80
C GLY A 462 14.05 -15.32 -30.72
N TYR A 463 12.87 -14.76 -30.44
CA TYR A 463 12.67 -13.75 -29.39
C TYR A 463 11.89 -14.32 -28.21
N ASP A 464 12.24 -13.92 -26.99
CA ASP A 464 11.49 -14.27 -25.77
C ASP A 464 10.47 -13.19 -25.35
N GLN A 465 10.46 -12.06 -26.06
CA GLN A 465 9.60 -10.92 -25.80
C GLN A 465 9.19 -10.18 -27.07
N LEU A 466 7.96 -9.64 -27.08
CA LEU A 466 7.41 -8.83 -28.17
C LEU A 466 6.75 -7.57 -27.59
N PRO A 467 7.17 -6.36 -27.99
CA PRO A 467 6.45 -5.13 -27.69
C PRO A 467 5.11 -5.14 -28.41
N VAL A 468 4.08 -4.77 -27.64
CA VAL A 468 2.72 -4.65 -28.14
C VAL A 468 2.45 -3.18 -28.42
N VAL A 469 2.17 -2.87 -29.68
CA VAL A 469 1.98 -1.51 -30.19
C VAL A 469 0.66 -1.45 -30.95
N ASP A 470 -0.16 -0.43 -30.70
CA ASP A 470 -1.43 -0.25 -31.42
C ASP A 470 -1.25 0.30 -32.84
N GLN A 471 -2.36 0.56 -33.54
CA GLN A 471 -2.34 1.03 -34.92
C GLN A 471 -1.82 2.47 -35.03
N GLU A 472 -1.90 3.23 -33.96
CA GLU A 472 -1.43 4.61 -33.81
C GLU A 472 0.07 4.68 -33.49
N GLY A 473 0.70 3.55 -33.15
CA GLY A 473 2.11 3.43 -32.83
C GLY A 473 2.43 3.59 -31.35
N MET A 474 1.43 3.60 -30.46
CA MET A 474 1.60 3.74 -29.03
C MET A 474 1.93 2.39 -28.38
N ILE A 475 2.92 2.40 -27.48
CA ILE A 475 3.36 1.22 -26.75
C ILE A 475 2.32 0.88 -25.68
N GLN A 476 1.61 -0.22 -25.86
CA GLN A 476 0.60 -0.73 -24.92
C GLN A 476 1.24 -1.59 -23.83
N GLY A 477 2.34 -2.27 -24.15
CA GLY A 477 3.10 -3.06 -23.19
C GLY A 477 4.07 -4.01 -23.88
N VAL A 478 4.45 -5.07 -23.18
CA VAL A 478 5.25 -6.17 -23.73
C VAL A 478 4.58 -7.49 -23.38
N VAL A 479 4.68 -8.50 -24.23
CA VAL A 479 4.38 -9.89 -23.87
C VAL A 479 5.67 -10.70 -23.87
N THR A 480 5.80 -11.60 -22.91
CA THR A 480 6.96 -12.51 -22.81
C THR A 480 6.50 -13.95 -22.91
N LEU A 481 7.35 -14.81 -23.48
CA LEU A 481 7.06 -16.23 -23.67
C LEU A 481 6.71 -16.90 -22.33
N GLY A 482 7.52 -16.64 -21.30
CA GLY A 482 7.29 -17.18 -19.95
C GLY A 482 5.97 -16.74 -19.32
N SER A 483 5.57 -15.46 -19.48
CA SER A 483 4.30 -14.94 -18.94
C SER A 483 3.09 -15.56 -19.63
N LEU A 484 3.13 -15.63 -20.97
CA LEU A 484 2.07 -16.26 -21.76
C LEU A 484 1.93 -17.74 -21.39
N MET A 485 3.05 -18.48 -21.33
CA MET A 485 3.06 -19.89 -20.92
C MET A 485 2.48 -20.07 -19.52
N ALA A 486 2.92 -19.29 -18.53
CA ALA A 486 2.44 -19.42 -17.15
C ALA A 486 0.92 -19.16 -17.04
N LYS A 487 0.37 -18.18 -17.76
CA LYS A 487 -1.06 -17.88 -17.73
C LYS A 487 -1.91 -18.90 -18.50
N ILE A 488 -1.42 -19.43 -19.62
CA ILE A 488 -2.09 -20.51 -20.35
C ILE A 488 -2.10 -21.79 -19.50
N LEU A 489 -0.95 -22.18 -18.92
CA LEU A 489 -0.84 -23.40 -18.10
C LEU A 489 -1.67 -23.32 -16.82
N SER A 490 -1.89 -22.13 -16.27
CA SER A 490 -2.79 -21.91 -15.12
C SER A 490 -4.24 -21.67 -15.50
N ALA A 491 -4.61 -21.85 -16.78
CA ALA A 491 -5.95 -21.64 -17.33
C ALA A 491 -6.54 -20.24 -17.06
N LYS A 492 -5.69 -19.22 -16.91
CA LYS A 492 -6.11 -17.81 -16.77
C LYS A 492 -6.45 -17.17 -18.11
N ILE A 493 -5.86 -17.66 -19.20
CA ILE A 493 -6.13 -17.25 -20.58
C ILE A 493 -6.10 -18.49 -21.50
N GLU A 494 -6.71 -18.39 -22.67
CA GLU A 494 -6.65 -19.41 -23.72
C GLU A 494 -5.62 -19.03 -24.79
N GLY A 495 -5.13 -20.00 -25.58
CA GLY A 495 -4.22 -19.70 -26.70
C GLY A 495 -4.85 -18.79 -27.76
N SER A 496 -6.17 -18.87 -27.93
CA SER A 496 -6.98 -18.00 -28.80
C SER A 496 -7.18 -16.58 -28.26
N SER A 497 -6.90 -16.35 -26.96
CA SER A 497 -7.13 -15.06 -26.33
C SER A 497 -6.18 -14.00 -26.90
N PRO A 498 -6.60 -12.73 -27.02
CA PRO A 498 -5.75 -11.66 -27.51
C PRO A 498 -4.67 -11.30 -26.50
N VAL A 499 -3.47 -10.96 -26.98
CA VAL A 499 -2.30 -10.63 -26.12
C VAL A 499 -2.53 -9.46 -25.18
N GLN A 500 -3.47 -8.55 -25.49
CA GLN A 500 -3.82 -7.43 -24.61
C GLN A 500 -4.29 -7.88 -23.21
N GLN A 501 -4.82 -9.10 -23.08
CA GLN A 501 -5.21 -9.68 -21.78
C GLN A 501 -4.00 -10.14 -20.95
N SER A 502 -2.80 -10.15 -21.54
CA SER A 502 -1.58 -10.60 -20.89
C SER A 502 -0.42 -9.62 -21.00
N LEU A 503 -0.71 -8.32 -21.13
CA LEU A 503 0.32 -7.29 -21.16
C LEU A 503 1.13 -7.29 -19.87
N TYR A 504 2.44 -7.25 -20.04
CA TYR A 504 3.41 -6.92 -19.01
C TYR A 504 3.76 -5.44 -19.15
N SER A 505 3.37 -4.64 -18.16
CA SER A 505 3.54 -3.17 -18.17
C SER A 505 4.77 -2.70 -17.39
N GLN A 506 5.42 -3.59 -16.62
CA GLN A 506 6.56 -3.26 -15.77
C GLN A 506 7.89 -3.54 -16.46
N PHE A 507 8.26 -2.71 -17.43
CA PHE A 507 9.54 -2.80 -18.13
C PHE A 507 10.23 -1.44 -18.18
N ARG A 508 11.56 -1.45 -18.37
CA ARG A 508 12.33 -0.23 -18.48
C ARG A 508 12.30 0.34 -19.89
N LYS A 509 11.93 1.60 -19.99
CA LYS A 509 12.15 2.42 -21.19
C LYS A 509 13.48 3.17 -21.04
N ILE A 510 14.31 3.13 -22.08
CA ILE A 510 15.58 3.87 -22.13
C ILE A 510 15.69 4.63 -23.45
N LYS A 511 16.52 5.68 -23.46
CA LYS A 511 16.80 6.48 -24.65
C LYS A 511 18.13 6.08 -25.29
N LEU A 512 18.32 6.41 -26.56
CA LEU A 512 19.57 6.13 -27.30
C LEU A 512 20.82 6.77 -26.69
N ASP A 513 20.66 7.86 -25.94
CA ASP A 513 21.76 8.56 -25.26
C ASP A 513 22.11 7.97 -23.88
N THR A 514 21.35 6.99 -23.41
CA THR A 514 21.63 6.24 -22.18
C THR A 514 23.01 5.58 -22.29
N THR A 515 23.81 5.63 -21.23
CA THR A 515 25.13 4.99 -21.23
C THR A 515 25.04 3.46 -21.13
N LEU A 516 25.97 2.73 -21.72
CA LEU A 516 26.02 1.27 -21.65
C LEU A 516 26.24 0.79 -20.20
N GLY A 517 26.96 1.56 -19.38
CA GLY A 517 27.08 1.27 -17.95
C GLY A 517 25.74 1.34 -17.22
N LYS A 518 24.89 2.33 -17.53
CA LYS A 518 23.52 2.41 -16.99
C LYS A 518 22.66 1.28 -17.55
N LEU A 519 22.79 0.97 -18.85
CA LEU A 519 22.11 -0.16 -19.48
C LEU A 519 22.47 -1.50 -18.81
N SER A 520 23.77 -1.79 -18.58
CA SER A 520 24.21 -3.03 -17.95
C SER A 520 23.53 -3.25 -16.61
N ARG A 521 23.47 -2.20 -15.78
CA ARG A 521 22.82 -2.26 -14.47
C ARG A 521 21.31 -2.41 -14.55
N ILE A 522 20.68 -1.82 -15.57
CA ILE A 522 19.27 -2.07 -15.88
C ILE A 522 19.11 -3.56 -16.20
N LEU A 523 19.96 -4.10 -17.07
CA LEU A 523 19.90 -5.49 -17.51
C LEU A 523 20.27 -6.51 -16.42
N ASP A 524 21.04 -6.14 -15.39
CA ASP A 524 21.28 -6.98 -14.20
C ASP A 524 19.98 -7.24 -13.41
N ARG A 525 18.96 -6.39 -13.62
CA ARG A 525 17.69 -6.42 -12.88
C ARG A 525 16.52 -6.83 -13.76
N ASP A 526 16.48 -6.31 -14.98
CA ASP A 526 15.45 -6.52 -15.97
C ASP A 526 15.97 -7.42 -17.08
N HIS A 527 15.17 -8.40 -17.51
CA HIS A 527 15.56 -9.32 -18.59
C HIS A 527 15.80 -8.59 -19.93
N PHE A 528 15.13 -7.44 -20.11
CA PHE A 528 15.26 -6.60 -21.29
C PHE A 528 14.97 -5.14 -20.95
N ALA A 529 15.42 -4.23 -21.82
CA ALA A 529 15.05 -2.82 -21.82
C ALA A 529 14.49 -2.42 -23.19
N LEU A 530 13.41 -1.65 -23.20
CA LEU A 530 12.80 -1.10 -24.39
C LEU A 530 13.47 0.23 -24.73
N VAL A 531 14.05 0.34 -25.92
CA VAL A 531 14.62 1.60 -26.40
C VAL A 531 13.51 2.40 -27.06
N VAL A 532 13.28 3.61 -26.56
CA VAL A 532 12.22 4.50 -27.03
C VAL A 532 12.79 5.80 -27.57
N HIS A 533 12.08 6.38 -28.53
CA HIS A 533 12.36 7.71 -29.05
C HIS A 533 11.09 8.56 -29.05
N THR A 534 11.23 9.84 -28.74
CA THR A 534 10.12 10.79 -28.77
C THR A 534 9.97 11.31 -30.18
N GLN A 535 8.82 11.04 -30.81
CA GLN A 535 8.42 11.60 -32.09
C GLN A 535 7.45 12.76 -31.86
N ARG A 536 7.73 13.90 -32.48
CA ARG A 536 6.83 15.07 -32.47
C ARG A 536 5.99 15.07 -33.75
N LEU A 537 4.67 15.05 -33.59
CA LEU A 537 3.70 15.10 -34.67
C LEU A 537 2.99 16.46 -34.62
N TYR A 538 2.97 17.19 -35.72
CA TYR A 538 2.19 18.43 -35.84
C TYR A 538 0.78 18.09 -36.35
N MET A 539 -0.23 18.50 -35.60
CA MET A 539 -1.65 18.38 -35.99
C MET A 539 -2.38 19.68 -35.62
N ASP A 540 -2.96 20.34 -36.63
CA ASP A 540 -3.92 21.45 -36.49
C ASP A 540 -3.63 22.40 -35.31
N ASP A 541 -2.47 23.08 -35.37
CA ASP A 541 -1.95 24.04 -34.38
C ASP A 541 -1.49 23.47 -33.01
N SER A 542 -1.35 22.15 -32.89
CA SER A 542 -0.79 21.48 -31.70
C SER A 542 0.37 20.53 -32.05
N VAL A 543 1.32 20.39 -31.13
CA VAL A 543 2.39 19.39 -31.21
C VAL A 543 2.04 18.26 -30.27
N VAL A 544 1.79 17.08 -30.83
CA VAL A 544 1.60 15.85 -30.07
C VAL A 544 2.94 15.12 -30.02
N GLU A 545 3.47 14.92 -28.81
CA GLU A 545 4.65 14.06 -28.60
C GLU A 545 4.18 12.62 -28.39
N LYS A 546 4.75 11.66 -29.12
CA LYS A 546 4.49 10.23 -28.95
C LYS A 546 5.79 9.44 -28.79
N GLU A 547 5.76 8.42 -27.94
CA GLU A 547 6.89 7.52 -27.77
C GLU A 547 6.79 6.35 -28.75
N VAL A 548 7.87 6.13 -29.50
CA VAL A 548 7.96 5.04 -30.48
C VAL A 548 9.02 4.04 -30.01
N CYS A 549 8.69 2.75 -30.09
CA CYS A 549 9.66 1.68 -29.84
C CYS A 549 10.65 1.60 -31.02
N ILE A 550 11.93 1.76 -30.72
CA ILE A 550 13.01 1.74 -31.73
C ILE A 550 13.98 0.56 -31.53
N GLY A 551 13.84 -0.21 -30.45
CA GLY A 551 14.63 -1.41 -30.23
C GLY A 551 14.31 -2.08 -28.90
N ILE A 552 14.77 -3.32 -28.77
CA ILE A 552 14.78 -4.07 -27.52
C ILE A 552 16.23 -4.47 -27.27
N ILE A 553 16.69 -4.31 -26.03
CA ILE A 553 18.02 -4.73 -25.63
C ILE A 553 17.91 -5.76 -24.53
N THR A 554 18.71 -6.81 -24.63
CA THR A 554 18.94 -7.85 -23.64
C THR A 554 20.40 -7.86 -23.17
N GLN A 555 20.71 -8.64 -22.12
CA GLN A 555 22.09 -8.89 -21.71
C GLN A 555 22.94 -9.48 -22.86
N ILE A 556 22.33 -10.28 -23.74
CA ILE A 556 23.03 -10.92 -24.87
C ILE A 556 23.56 -9.86 -25.84
N ASP A 557 22.76 -8.83 -26.13
CA ASP A 557 23.15 -7.75 -27.06
C ASP A 557 24.35 -6.97 -26.52
N LEU A 558 24.32 -6.63 -25.22
CA LEU A 558 25.43 -5.95 -24.55
C LEU A 558 26.70 -6.82 -24.52
N LEU A 559 26.56 -8.11 -24.19
CA LEU A 559 27.68 -9.05 -24.16
C LEU A 559 28.30 -9.25 -25.55
N THR A 560 27.46 -9.34 -26.59
CA THR A 560 27.89 -9.47 -27.99
C THR A 560 28.70 -8.25 -28.42
N TYR A 561 28.24 -7.06 -28.05
CA TYR A 561 28.94 -5.82 -28.33
C TYR A 561 30.33 -5.77 -27.68
N ILE A 562 30.41 -6.10 -26.39
CA ILE A 562 31.66 -6.09 -25.62
C ILE A 562 32.66 -7.10 -26.19
N THR A 563 32.21 -8.31 -26.49
CA THR A 563 33.08 -9.41 -26.97
C THR A 563 33.55 -9.20 -28.41
N LYS A 564 32.70 -8.66 -29.30
CA LYS A 564 33.09 -8.31 -30.66
C LYS A 564 34.20 -7.26 -30.69
N HIS A 565 34.06 -6.20 -29.89
CA HIS A 565 35.08 -5.15 -29.81
C HIS A 565 36.43 -5.65 -29.28
N GLN A 566 36.43 -6.58 -28.30
CA GLN A 566 37.66 -7.21 -27.81
C GLN A 566 38.35 -8.08 -28.87
N ARG A 567 37.59 -8.74 -29.74
CA ARG A 567 38.12 -9.52 -30.85
C ARG A 567 38.73 -8.63 -31.93
N ASP A 568 38.02 -7.58 -32.32
CA ASP A 568 38.49 -6.64 -33.34
C ASP A 568 39.79 -5.94 -32.90
N GLN A 569 39.93 -5.62 -31.60
CA GLN A 569 41.20 -5.11 -31.05
C GLN A 569 42.35 -6.11 -31.17
N LYS A 570 42.15 -7.39 -30.82
CA LYS A 570 43.19 -8.43 -30.95
C LYS A 570 43.64 -8.63 -32.40
N GLU A 571 42.70 -8.69 -33.34
CA GLU A 571 43.02 -8.86 -34.78
C GLU A 571 43.76 -7.64 -35.37
N THR A 572 43.63 -6.46 -34.76
CA THR A 572 44.35 -5.25 -35.17
C THR A 572 45.77 -5.23 -34.59
N THR A 573 45.95 -5.66 -33.34
CA THR A 573 47.28 -5.76 -32.69
C THR A 573 48.15 -6.90 -33.24
N GLU A 574 47.56 -7.92 -33.87
CA GLU A 574 48.30 -9.01 -34.56
C GLU A 574 48.70 -8.66 -36.01
N LYS A 575 48.18 -7.55 -36.56
CA LYS A 575 48.50 -7.06 -37.91
C LYS A 575 49.48 -5.89 -37.94
N GLU A 576 49.74 -5.27 -36.80
CA GLU A 576 50.82 -4.32 -36.56
C GLU A 576 52.08 -5.06 -36.07
#